data_AF-A0AAJ1XAY7-F1
#
_entry.id   AF-A0AAJ1XAY7-F1
#
_cell.length_a   1.000
_cell.length_b   1.000
_cell.length_c   1.000
_cell.angle_alpha   90.00
_cell.angle_beta   90.00
_cell.angle_gamma   90.00
#
_symmetry.space_group_name_H-M   'P 1'
#
loop_
_entity.id
_entity.type
_entity.pdbx_description
1 polymer ?
#
loop_
_entity_poly.entity_id
_entity_poly.type
_entity_poly.pdbx_seq_one_letter_code
_entity_poly.pdbx_strand_id
1 'polypeptide(L)'
;ILTDKDEFLSLQDAIEEGFSPASIITKGKYASNKGSVQFKFPKPISFGSIIFVILDWLYLYVTPSNMNMYILEDKLIVNIKPSTIPINAVDNQEEINCLTKHINEGSINIREDKIILRSNFDSIKFYLKKDEKQLLKQIASEHGLTLEQLCENMIREKLHQYHS
;
A
#
# COMPACT_ATOMS: atom_id res chain seq x y z
N ILE A 1 14.10 9.05 -15.13
CA ILE A 1 13.04 8.54 -16.02
C ILE A 1 13.65 7.42 -16.82
N LEU A 2 13.09 6.22 -16.75
CA LEU A 2 13.55 5.09 -17.55
C LEU A 2 12.94 5.22 -18.96
N THR A 3 13.78 5.19 -19.99
CA THR A 3 13.35 5.30 -21.40
C THR A 3 13.23 3.91 -22.03
N ASP A 4 12.65 3.85 -23.23
CA ASP A 4 12.57 2.64 -24.08
C ASP A 4 13.95 2.10 -24.53
N LYS A 5 15.02 2.87 -24.33
CA LYS A 5 16.41 2.46 -24.51
C LYS A 5 17.05 1.90 -23.23
N ASP A 6 16.25 1.70 -22.18
CA ASP A 6 16.69 1.32 -20.83
C ASP A 6 17.73 2.29 -20.22
N GLU A 7 17.68 3.55 -20.64
CA GLU A 7 18.51 4.64 -20.12
C GLU A 7 17.77 5.41 -19.03
N PHE A 8 18.52 5.95 -18.06
CA PHE A 8 17.97 6.82 -17.02
C PHE A 8 18.25 8.29 -17.35
N LEU A 9 17.22 9.02 -17.76
CA LEU A 9 17.27 10.47 -17.92
C LEU A 9 16.88 11.18 -16.62
N SER A 10 17.45 12.36 -16.35
CA SER A 10 16.87 13.24 -15.34
C SER A 10 15.51 13.78 -15.84
N LEU A 11 14.68 14.28 -14.92
CA LEU A 11 13.42 14.92 -15.32
C LEU A 11 13.68 16.15 -16.21
N GLN A 12 14.75 16.88 -15.93
CA GLN A 12 15.10 18.07 -16.68
C GLN A 12 15.53 17.72 -18.11
N ASP A 13 16.43 16.75 -18.26
CA ASP A 13 16.90 16.30 -19.59
C ASP A 13 15.73 15.78 -20.43
N ALA A 14 14.80 15.03 -19.82
CA ALA A 14 13.62 14.56 -20.53
C ALA A 14 12.72 15.71 -21.03
N ILE A 15 12.54 16.77 -20.24
CA ILE A 15 11.77 17.95 -20.69
C ILE A 15 12.51 18.66 -21.83
N GLU A 16 13.83 18.78 -21.74
CA GLU A 16 14.67 19.40 -22.77
C GLU A 16 14.67 18.59 -24.08
N GLU A 17 14.59 17.27 -24.00
CA GLU A 17 14.42 16.35 -25.13
C GLU A 17 12.98 16.34 -25.71
N GLY A 18 12.06 17.14 -25.14
CA GLY A 18 10.70 17.31 -25.64
C GLY A 18 9.70 16.27 -25.15
N PHE A 19 10.06 15.46 -24.14
CA PHE A 19 9.11 14.56 -23.50
C PHE A 19 8.04 15.35 -22.76
N SER A 20 6.79 14.88 -22.85
CA SER A 20 5.66 15.42 -22.10
C SER A 20 4.92 14.28 -21.39
N PRO A 21 4.30 14.53 -20.22
CA PRO A 21 3.52 13.52 -19.53
C PRO A 21 2.34 13.07 -20.41
N ALA A 22 2.20 11.76 -20.61
CA ALA A 22 1.07 11.19 -21.35
C ALA A 22 -0.27 11.40 -20.61
N SER A 23 -0.23 11.57 -19.29
CA SER A 23 -1.41 11.82 -18.46
C SER A 23 -1.06 12.68 -17.26
N ILE A 24 -2.05 13.45 -16.80
CA ILE A 24 -1.94 14.25 -15.57
C ILE A 24 -2.55 13.44 -14.43
N ILE A 25 -1.73 13.10 -13.44
CA ILE A 25 -2.18 12.36 -12.26
C ILE A 25 -2.74 13.35 -11.25
N THR A 26 -4.04 13.27 -10.97
CA THR A 26 -4.69 14.09 -9.94
C THR A 26 -4.67 13.40 -8.58
N LYS A 27 -4.49 14.18 -7.51
CA LYS A 27 -4.68 13.66 -6.14
C LYS A 27 -6.15 13.26 -5.95
N GLY A 28 -6.38 12.00 -5.58
CA GLY A 28 -7.72 11.50 -5.25
C GLY A 28 -8.16 11.84 -3.83
N LYS A 29 -9.40 11.46 -3.48
CA LYS A 29 -9.92 11.57 -2.11
C LYS A 29 -9.22 10.58 -1.19
N TYR A 30 -8.92 11.00 0.04
CA TYR A 30 -8.40 10.10 1.07
C TYR A 30 -9.45 9.05 1.45
N ALA A 31 -9.05 7.78 1.43
CA ALA A 31 -9.85 6.66 1.87
C ALA A 31 -9.80 6.55 3.40
N SER A 32 -10.97 6.48 4.03
CA SER A 32 -11.12 6.41 5.48
C SER A 32 -10.96 5.01 6.07
N ASN A 33 -10.77 4.00 5.22
CA ASN A 33 -10.59 2.62 5.64
C ASN A 33 -9.26 2.43 6.39
N LYS A 34 -9.34 1.66 7.48
CA LYS A 34 -8.18 1.30 8.28
C LYS A 34 -7.38 0.18 7.61
N GLY A 35 -6.10 0.12 7.96
CA GLY A 35 -5.14 -0.82 7.41
C GLY A 35 -4.49 -0.38 6.10
N SER A 36 -3.60 -1.24 5.63
CA SER A 36 -2.82 -1.10 4.40
C SER A 36 -2.68 -2.45 3.71
N VAL A 37 -2.39 -2.40 2.41
CA VAL A 37 -1.88 -3.51 1.60
C VAL A 37 -0.50 -3.10 1.14
N GLN A 38 0.47 -4.00 1.26
CA GLN A 38 1.85 -3.74 0.88
C GLN A 38 2.29 -4.73 -0.19
N PHE A 39 2.87 -4.19 -1.26
CA PHE A 39 3.59 -4.97 -2.26
C PHE A 39 5.08 -4.68 -2.19
N LYS A 40 5.87 -5.70 -2.49
CA LYS A 40 7.32 -5.66 -2.52
C LYS A 40 7.82 -6.20 -3.85
N PHE A 41 7.92 -5.31 -4.82
CA PHE A 41 8.38 -5.65 -6.16
C PHE A 41 9.91 -5.56 -6.25
N PRO A 42 10.56 -6.31 -7.15
CA PRO A 42 11.90 -5.95 -7.58
C PRO A 42 11.88 -4.56 -8.21
N LYS A 43 12.94 -3.77 -8.02
CA LYS A 43 13.05 -2.47 -8.68
C LYS A 43 12.98 -2.67 -10.21
N PRO A 44 12.06 -2.01 -10.92
CA PRO A 44 11.99 -2.12 -12.37
C PRO A 44 13.29 -1.60 -13.01
N ILE A 45 13.92 -2.44 -13.82
CA ILE A 45 15.16 -2.12 -14.56
C ILE A 45 14.95 -2.04 -16.07
N SER A 46 13.76 -2.43 -16.56
CA SER A 46 13.40 -2.40 -17.98
C SER A 46 12.07 -1.69 -18.18
N PHE A 47 11.97 -0.87 -19.23
CA PHE A 47 10.77 -0.11 -19.59
C PHE A 47 9.53 -1.00 -19.82
N GLY A 48 9.73 -2.21 -20.36
CA GLY A 48 8.66 -3.19 -20.60
C GLY A 48 8.21 -3.96 -19.35
N SER A 49 8.62 -3.54 -18.15
CA SER A 49 8.25 -4.25 -16.93
C SER A 49 6.75 -4.15 -16.67
N ILE A 50 6.12 -5.30 -16.46
CA ILE A 50 4.72 -5.43 -16.01
C ILE A 50 4.40 -4.62 -14.75
N ILE A 51 5.43 -4.29 -13.95
CA ILE A 51 5.30 -3.44 -12.78
C ILE A 51 4.76 -2.06 -13.17
N PHE A 52 5.15 -1.50 -14.32
CA PHE A 52 4.63 -0.19 -14.74
C PHE A 52 3.13 -0.22 -15.05
N VAL A 53 2.64 -1.29 -15.69
CA VAL A 53 1.19 -1.49 -15.91
C VAL A 53 0.44 -1.55 -14.58
N ILE A 54 0.98 -2.29 -13.61
CA ILE A 54 0.41 -2.37 -12.26
C ILE A 54 0.41 -1.00 -11.59
N LEU A 55 1.51 -0.23 -11.70
CA LEU A 55 1.60 1.12 -11.14
C LEU A 55 0.56 2.06 -11.75
N ASP A 56 0.31 1.96 -13.06
CA ASP A 56 -0.73 2.74 -13.73
C ASP A 56 -2.11 2.43 -13.17
N TRP A 57 -2.43 1.16 -12.92
CA TRP A 57 -3.67 0.79 -12.24
C TRP A 57 -3.76 1.38 -10.83
N LEU A 58 -2.68 1.36 -10.06
CA LEU A 58 -2.67 1.95 -8.72
C LEU A 58 -2.88 3.46 -8.78
N TYR A 59 -2.22 4.16 -9.69
CA TYR A 59 -2.42 5.59 -9.88
C TYR A 59 -3.84 5.93 -10.32
N LEU A 60 -4.43 5.12 -11.19
CA LEU A 60 -5.79 5.34 -11.70
C LEU A 60 -6.87 5.04 -10.65
N TYR A 61 -6.76 3.92 -9.95
CA TYR A 61 -7.85 3.41 -9.10
C TYR A 61 -7.64 3.62 -7.60
N VAL A 62 -6.39 3.63 -7.12
CA VAL A 62 -6.07 3.89 -5.71
C VAL A 62 -5.82 5.38 -5.48
N THR A 63 -5.17 6.03 -6.44
CA THR A 63 -4.76 7.44 -6.47
C THR A 63 -3.58 7.77 -5.52
N PRO A 64 -2.80 8.83 -5.84
CA PRO A 64 -1.64 9.23 -5.02
C PRO A 64 -1.93 9.48 -3.54
N SER A 65 -3.14 9.93 -3.19
CA SER A 65 -3.51 10.26 -1.81
C SER A 65 -3.62 9.02 -0.91
N ASN A 66 -3.81 7.84 -1.51
CA ASN A 66 -4.02 6.58 -0.79
C ASN A 66 -2.86 5.60 -0.99
N MET A 67 -1.73 6.06 -1.52
CA MET A 67 -0.55 5.25 -1.76
C MET A 67 0.71 5.96 -1.29
N ASN A 68 1.69 5.18 -0.88
CA ASN A 68 3.05 5.62 -0.63
C ASN A 68 4.01 4.63 -1.28
N MET A 69 5.01 5.14 -2.00
CA MET A 69 5.99 4.33 -2.69
C MET A 69 7.39 4.83 -2.41
N TYR A 70 8.31 3.91 -2.21
CA TYR A 70 9.72 4.21 -2.03
C TYR A 70 10.57 3.02 -2.46
N ILE A 71 11.82 3.32 -2.81
CA ILE A 71 12.83 2.30 -3.06
C ILE A 71 13.55 2.03 -1.74
N LEU A 72 13.64 0.75 -1.37
CA LEU A 72 14.46 0.27 -0.26
C LEU A 72 15.41 -0.78 -0.83
N GLU A 73 16.71 -0.46 -0.83
CA GLU A 73 17.73 -1.26 -1.52
C GLU A 73 17.36 -1.42 -3.02
N ASP A 74 17.16 -2.65 -3.48
CA ASP A 74 16.75 -2.99 -4.85
C ASP A 74 15.28 -3.38 -4.98
N LYS A 75 14.44 -2.92 -4.04
CA LYS A 75 13.03 -3.26 -4.00
C LYS A 75 12.16 -2.02 -4.01
N LEU A 76 11.13 -2.05 -4.83
CA LEU A 76 10.06 -1.06 -4.84
C LEU A 76 9.01 -1.49 -3.82
N ILE A 77 8.89 -0.72 -2.75
CA ILE A 77 7.87 -0.91 -1.72
C ILE A 77 6.68 -0.03 -2.08
N VAL A 78 5.51 -0.65 -2.22
CA VAL A 78 4.26 0.04 -2.53
C VAL A 78 3.26 -0.24 -1.43
N ASN A 79 2.93 0.78 -0.65
CA ASN A 79 1.90 0.71 0.38
C ASN A 79 0.66 1.42 -0.13
N ILE A 80 -0.49 0.77 -0.06
CA ILE A 80 -1.77 1.33 -0.49
C ILE A 80 -2.85 1.13 0.58
N LYS A 81 -3.90 1.96 0.52
CA LYS A 81 -5.15 1.66 1.22
C LYS A 81 -5.88 0.48 0.56
N PRO A 82 -6.63 -0.32 1.33
CA PRO A 82 -7.51 -1.35 0.76
C PRO A 82 -8.41 -0.74 -0.32
N SER A 83 -8.45 -1.38 -1.48
CA SER A 83 -9.03 -0.78 -2.68
C SER A 83 -9.60 -1.85 -3.60
N THR A 84 -10.45 -1.44 -4.55
CA THR A 84 -10.95 -2.30 -5.62
C THR A 84 -10.48 -1.76 -6.95
N ILE A 85 -9.91 -2.62 -7.79
CA ILE A 85 -9.42 -2.28 -9.12
C ILE A 85 -10.32 -3.00 -10.14
N PRO A 86 -11.14 -2.26 -10.91
CA PRO A 86 -12.06 -2.83 -11.89
C PRO A 86 -11.30 -3.20 -13.18
N ILE A 87 -10.87 -4.46 -13.27
CA ILE A 87 -10.13 -5.01 -14.42
C ILE A 87 -10.65 -6.41 -14.71
N ASN A 88 -10.66 -6.80 -15.99
CA ASN A 88 -11.02 -8.15 -16.39
C ASN A 88 -9.90 -9.12 -15.98
N ALA A 89 -10.19 -10.07 -15.10
CA ALA A 89 -9.19 -11.02 -14.62
C ALA A 89 -8.69 -12.00 -15.69
N VAL A 90 -9.50 -12.27 -16.71
CA VAL A 90 -9.12 -13.15 -17.82
C VAL A 90 -8.07 -12.49 -18.71
N ASP A 91 -8.24 -11.20 -18.99
CA ASP A 91 -7.38 -10.45 -19.91
C ASP A 91 -6.05 -10.03 -19.28
N ASN A 92 -5.98 -9.99 -17.94
CA ASN A 92 -4.83 -9.43 -17.21
C ASN A 92 -4.22 -10.43 -16.21
N GLN A 93 -4.11 -11.70 -16.63
CA GLN A 93 -3.62 -12.78 -15.76
C GLN A 93 -2.16 -12.58 -15.35
N GLU A 94 -1.31 -12.03 -16.22
CA GLU A 94 0.11 -11.84 -15.93
C GLU A 94 0.31 -10.81 -14.82
N GLU A 95 -0.41 -9.69 -14.87
CA GLU A 95 -0.36 -8.63 -13.88
C GLU A 95 -0.89 -9.12 -12.54
N ILE A 96 -1.99 -9.87 -12.56
CA ILE A 96 -2.58 -10.47 -11.36
C ILE A 96 -1.63 -11.49 -10.72
N ASN A 97 -0.96 -12.31 -11.53
CA ASN A 97 0.05 -13.25 -11.05
C ASN A 97 1.24 -12.51 -10.45
N CYS A 98 1.69 -11.42 -11.08
CA CYS A 98 2.75 -10.58 -10.55
C CYS A 98 2.35 -9.94 -9.21
N LEU A 99 1.15 -9.35 -9.11
CA LEU A 99 0.60 -8.80 -7.86
C LEU A 99 0.54 -9.85 -6.75
N THR A 100 0.01 -11.04 -7.06
CA THR A 100 -0.15 -12.14 -6.10
C THR A 100 1.21 -12.65 -5.61
N LYS A 101 2.21 -12.72 -6.49
CA LYS A 101 3.57 -13.14 -6.12
C LYS A 101 4.28 -12.15 -5.21
N HIS A 102 3.98 -10.85 -5.33
CA HIS A 102 4.72 -9.78 -4.66
C HIS A 102 3.94 -9.11 -3.52
N ILE A 103 2.78 -9.64 -3.13
CA ILE A 103 2.09 -9.16 -1.93
C ILE A 103 2.90 -9.55 -0.69
N ASN A 104 3.23 -8.55 0.13
CA ASN A 104 3.95 -8.72 1.38
C ASN A 104 3.01 -8.63 2.59
N GLU A 105 2.04 -7.71 2.54
CA GLU A 105 0.98 -7.57 3.53
C GLU A 105 -0.36 -7.30 2.83
N GLY A 106 -1.46 -7.78 3.39
CA GLY A 106 -2.76 -7.77 2.74
C GLY A 106 -3.12 -9.10 2.07
N SER A 107 -4.26 -9.11 1.38
CA SER A 107 -4.74 -10.21 0.56
C SER A 107 -5.38 -9.69 -0.72
N ILE A 108 -5.34 -10.52 -1.78
CA ILE A 108 -5.96 -10.25 -3.07
C ILE A 108 -7.11 -11.22 -3.27
N ASN A 109 -8.32 -10.69 -3.49
CA ASN A 109 -9.47 -11.48 -3.90
C ASN A 109 -9.78 -11.16 -5.37
N ILE A 110 -9.57 -12.14 -6.24
CA ILE A 110 -9.74 -12.01 -7.69
C ILE A 110 -11.18 -12.39 -8.05
N ARG A 111 -11.83 -11.57 -8.87
CA ARG A 111 -13.14 -11.82 -9.48
C ARG A 111 -13.04 -11.55 -10.97
N GLU A 112 -14.01 -12.02 -11.75
CA GLU A 112 -14.01 -11.88 -13.21
C GLU A 112 -13.82 -10.42 -13.67
N ASP A 113 -14.46 -9.47 -12.99
CA ASP A 113 -14.52 -8.05 -13.38
C ASP A 113 -13.68 -7.11 -12.52
N LYS A 114 -12.99 -7.63 -11.49
CA LYS A 114 -12.20 -6.82 -10.56
C LYS A 114 -11.26 -7.64 -9.70
N ILE A 115 -10.25 -6.95 -9.16
CA ILE A 115 -9.49 -7.43 -8.00
C ILE A 115 -9.80 -6.57 -6.77
N ILE A 116 -9.92 -7.22 -5.63
CA ILE A 116 -10.20 -6.58 -4.34
C ILE A 116 -8.98 -6.77 -3.44
N LEU A 117 -8.34 -5.66 -3.07
CA LEU A 117 -7.17 -5.61 -2.21
C LEU A 117 -7.61 -5.31 -0.78
N ARG A 118 -7.39 -6.27 0.13
CA ARG A 118 -7.82 -6.17 1.54
C ARG A 118 -6.62 -6.13 2.46
N SER A 119 -6.74 -5.37 3.54
CA SER A 119 -5.75 -5.41 4.62
C SER A 119 -5.89 -6.68 5.45
N ASN A 120 -4.81 -7.08 6.11
CA ASN A 120 -4.78 -8.20 7.07
C ASN A 120 -5.13 -7.76 8.49
N PHE A 121 -5.42 -6.48 8.70
CA PHE A 121 -5.83 -5.97 10.00
C PHE A 121 -7.32 -6.23 10.22
N ASP A 122 -7.63 -7.00 11.27
CA ASP A 122 -8.98 -7.18 11.78
C ASP A 122 -9.22 -6.32 13.02
N SER A 123 -10.45 -5.83 13.18
CA SER A 123 -10.84 -5.00 14.32
C SER A 123 -11.39 -5.84 15.46
N ILE A 124 -10.87 -5.65 16.67
CA ILE A 124 -11.45 -6.19 17.90
C ILE A 124 -12.24 -5.08 18.61
N LYS A 125 -13.51 -5.33 18.92
CA LYS A 125 -14.34 -4.44 19.74
C LYS A 125 -14.54 -5.06 21.12
N PHE A 126 -14.27 -4.29 22.16
CA PHE A 126 -14.51 -4.69 23.54
C PHE A 126 -14.96 -3.49 24.38
N TYR A 127 -15.56 -3.78 25.53
CA TYR A 127 -16.03 -2.78 26.47
C TYR A 127 -15.13 -2.75 27.69
N LEU A 128 -14.85 -1.55 28.17
CA LEU A 128 -14.08 -1.30 29.39
C LEU A 128 -14.96 -0.51 30.35
N LYS A 129 -14.66 -0.63 31.65
CA LYS A 129 -15.23 0.31 32.63
C LYS A 129 -14.69 1.71 32.36
N LYS A 130 -15.43 2.71 32.86
CA LYS A 130 -15.15 4.13 32.57
C LYS A 130 -13.79 4.56 33.13
N ASP A 131 -13.48 4.12 34.34
CA ASP A 131 -12.22 4.32 35.05
C ASP A 131 -11.05 3.62 34.34
N GLU A 132 -11.22 2.37 33.89
CA GLU A 132 -10.21 1.65 33.09
C GLU A 132 -9.85 2.41 31.80
N LYS A 133 -10.86 2.92 31.08
CA LYS A 133 -10.64 3.73 29.87
C LYS A 133 -9.97 5.07 30.17
N GLN A 134 -10.27 5.70 31.30
CA GLN A 134 -9.61 6.94 31.71
C GLN A 134 -8.13 6.70 32.03
N LEU A 135 -7.83 5.62 32.74
CA LEU A 135 -6.46 5.23 33.06
C LEU A 135 -5.64 4.97 31.80
N LEU A 136 -6.18 4.21 30.84
CA LEU A 136 -5.48 3.97 29.56
C LEU A 136 -5.19 5.26 28.80
N LYS A 137 -6.11 6.24 28.81
CA LYS A 137 -5.87 7.55 28.17
C LYS A 137 -4.75 8.32 28.85
N GLN A 138 -4.68 8.28 30.18
CA GLN A 138 -3.62 8.93 30.93
C GLN A 138 -2.26 8.30 30.59
N ILE A 139 -2.16 6.97 30.66
CA ILE A 139 -0.92 6.24 30.33
C ILE A 139 -0.49 6.55 28.88
N ALA A 140 -1.42 6.54 27.93
CA ALA A 140 -1.12 6.85 26.54
C ALA A 140 -0.54 8.26 26.40
N SER A 141 -1.14 9.25 27.06
CA SER A 141 -0.65 10.63 27.07
C SER A 141 0.74 10.76 27.70
N GLU A 142 1.01 10.07 28.81
CA GLU A 142 2.31 10.08 29.49
C GLU A 142 3.43 9.52 28.60
N HIS A 143 3.10 8.61 27.69
CA HIS A 143 4.05 7.97 26.77
C HIS A 143 4.03 8.58 25.35
N GLY A 144 3.28 9.67 25.12
CA GLY A 144 3.16 10.27 23.80
C GLY A 144 2.50 9.36 22.74
N LEU A 145 1.70 8.39 23.19
CA LEU A 145 1.01 7.43 22.34
C LEU A 145 -0.47 7.80 22.20
N THR A 146 -1.07 7.37 21.10
CA THR A 146 -2.54 7.30 21.03
C THR A 146 -3.07 6.14 21.87
N LEU A 147 -4.33 6.22 22.28
CA LEU A 147 -4.99 5.12 22.99
C LEU A 147 -4.96 3.80 22.18
N GLU A 148 -5.07 3.89 20.86
CA GLU A 148 -5.00 2.74 19.96
C GLU A 148 -3.61 2.09 19.98
N GLN A 149 -2.54 2.89 19.85
CA GLN A 149 -1.16 2.40 19.91
C GLN A 149 -0.81 1.76 21.26
N LEU A 150 -1.28 2.36 22.37
CA LEU A 150 -1.08 1.77 23.69
C LEU A 150 -1.72 0.38 23.78
N CYS A 151 -2.99 0.26 23.36
CA CYS A 151 -3.69 -1.02 23.36
C CYS A 151 -3.00 -2.06 22.45
N GLU A 152 -2.57 -1.66 21.25
CA GLU A 152 -1.83 -2.54 20.34
C GLU A 152 -0.54 -3.06 20.97
N ASN A 153 0.25 -2.19 21.59
CA ASN A 153 1.49 -2.56 22.25
C ASN A 153 1.25 -3.56 23.39
N MET A 154 0.28 -3.28 24.26
CA MET A 154 -0.08 -4.17 25.38
C MET A 154 -0.52 -5.55 24.89
N ILE A 155 -1.34 -5.60 23.82
CA ILE A 155 -1.80 -6.87 23.23
C ILE A 155 -0.62 -7.66 22.66
N ARG A 156 0.26 -7.01 21.86
CA ARG A 156 1.41 -7.69 21.24
C ARG A 156 2.39 -8.20 22.28
N GLU A 157 2.71 -7.41 23.30
CA GLU A 157 3.58 -7.82 24.40
C GLU A 157 3.02 -9.07 25.10
N LYS A 158 1.72 -9.08 25.39
CA LYS A 158 1.07 -10.23 26.03
C LYS A 158 1.03 -11.46 25.13
N LEU A 159 0.74 -11.29 23.84
CA LEU A 159 0.78 -12.41 22.88
C LEU A 159 2.18 -13.05 22.81
N HIS A 160 3.24 -12.25 22.81
CA HIS A 160 4.60 -12.79 22.86
C HIS A 160 4.87 -13.61 24.12
N GLN A 161 4.36 -13.18 25.28
CA GLN A 161 4.49 -13.92 26.54
C GLN A 161 3.71 -15.25 26.54
N TYR A 162 2.57 -15.34 25.85
CA TYR A 162 1.80 -16.59 25.75
C TYR A 162 2.38 -17.60 24.75
N HIS A 163 3.19 -17.14 23.80
CA HIS A 163 3.81 -17.96 22.75
C HIS A 163 5.31 -18.24 22.99
N SER A 164 5.85 -17.82 24.13
CA SER A 164 7.21 -18.15 24.61
C SER A 164 7.14 -19.26 25.65
#